data_AF-A0A5C7QMV9-F1
#
_entry.id   AF-A0A5C7QMV9-F1
#
_cell.length_a   1.000
_cell.length_b   1.000
_cell.length_c   1.000
_cell.angle_alpha   90.00
_cell.angle_beta   90.00
_cell.angle_gamma   90.00
#
_symmetry.space_group_name_H-M   'P 1'
#
loop_
_entity.id
_entity.type
_entity.pdbx_description
1 polymer ?
#
loop_
_entity_poly.entity_id
_entity_poly.type
_entity_poly.pdbx_seq_one_letter_code
_entity_poly.pdbx_strand_id
1 'polypeptide(L)'
;MKNALPAPPSMSADPTWPEEAALAAFRAWLQGVPSRAAVDRYLPDRRAAGASARSVIGRVKRQLVAFAANRARADLAATLAASSPSDRKLTKAAAAAIETLRGMPPPQPLIGGAVERWLLVRLAGVLHAVGIRTLA
;
A
#
# COMPACT_ATOMS: atom_id res chain seq x y z
N MET A 1 44.85 2.97 -4.11
CA MET A 1 43.67 2.07 -4.14
C MET A 1 42.68 2.56 -3.10
N LYS A 2 41.60 3.26 -3.51
CA LYS A 2 40.51 3.65 -2.60
C LYS A 2 39.31 2.78 -2.92
N ASN A 3 38.96 1.88 -2.01
CA ASN A 3 37.79 1.04 -2.16
C ASN A 3 36.57 1.90 -1.80
N ALA A 4 35.87 2.40 -2.82
CA ALA A 4 34.55 2.98 -2.64
C ALA A 4 33.60 1.85 -2.24
N LEU A 5 33.11 1.87 -1.01
CA LEU A 5 31.99 1.05 -0.57
C LEU A 5 30.82 1.29 -1.55
N PRO A 6 30.25 0.25 -2.17
CA PRO A 6 29.06 0.44 -2.98
C PRO A 6 27.93 0.97 -2.09
N ALA A 7 27.26 2.02 -2.54
CA ALA A 7 26.03 2.52 -1.92
C ALA A 7 25.05 1.36 -1.70
N PRO A 8 24.31 1.33 -0.58
CA PRO A 8 23.32 0.28 -0.35
C PRO A 8 22.35 0.23 -1.55
N PRO A 9 21.94 -0.96 -2.00
CA PRO A 9 20.98 -1.08 -3.08
C PRO A 9 19.73 -0.29 -2.68
N SER A 10 19.30 0.63 -3.55
CA SER A 10 18.14 1.49 -3.36
C SER A 10 17.03 0.72 -2.66
N MET A 11 16.82 1.00 -1.36
CA MET A 11 15.63 0.58 -0.64
C MET A 11 14.46 1.03 -1.51
N SER A 12 13.75 0.08 -2.10
CA SER A 12 12.52 0.33 -2.86
C SER A 12 11.71 1.33 -2.06
N ALA A 13 11.51 2.55 -2.58
CA ALA A 13 10.86 3.61 -1.83
C ALA A 13 9.56 3.04 -1.23
N ASP A 14 9.40 3.14 0.09
CA ASP A 14 8.23 2.61 0.78
C ASP A 14 6.98 3.09 0.04
N PRO A 15 6.02 2.20 -0.30
CA PRO A 15 4.79 2.62 -0.93
C PRO A 15 4.20 3.75 -0.11
N THR A 16 4.15 4.94 -0.71
CA THR A 16 3.77 6.16 0.00
C THR A 16 2.26 6.17 0.18
N TRP A 17 1.78 6.72 1.28
CA TRP A 17 0.34 6.94 1.48
C TRP A 17 -0.23 7.79 0.33
N PRO A 18 -1.40 7.46 -0.25
CA PRO A 18 -2.00 8.27 -1.29
C PRO A 18 -2.30 9.70 -0.81
N GLU A 19 -2.14 10.66 -1.71
CA GLU A 19 -2.56 12.04 -1.47
C GLU A 19 -4.06 12.12 -1.13
N GLU A 20 -4.44 13.04 -0.25
CA GLU A 20 -5.81 13.13 0.26
C GLU A 20 -6.85 13.35 -0.86
N ALA A 21 -6.52 14.10 -1.91
CA ALA A 21 -7.36 14.28 -3.09
C ALA A 21 -7.62 12.96 -3.85
N ALA A 22 -6.58 12.14 -4.01
CA ALA A 22 -6.69 10.82 -4.62
C ALA A 22 -7.52 9.86 -3.75
N LEU A 23 -7.37 9.97 -2.43
CA LEU A 23 -8.14 9.19 -1.48
C LEU A 23 -9.63 9.60 -1.47
N ALA A 24 -9.93 10.89 -1.58
CA ALA A 24 -11.29 11.40 -1.71
C ALA A 24 -11.96 10.89 -3.00
N ALA A 25 -11.24 10.87 -4.12
CA ALA A 25 -11.72 10.27 -5.37
C ALA A 25 -12.04 8.77 -5.20
N PHE A 26 -11.15 8.01 -4.54
CA PHE A 26 -11.36 6.59 -4.29
C PHE A 26 -12.56 6.33 -3.36
N ARG A 27 -12.72 7.12 -2.30
CA ARG A 27 -13.90 7.04 -1.41
C ARG A 27 -15.19 7.34 -2.15
N ALA A 28 -15.23 8.40 -2.96
CA ALA A 28 -16.40 8.70 -3.78
C ALA A 28 -16.75 7.55 -4.71
N TRP A 29 -15.74 6.94 -5.35
CA TRP A 29 -15.93 5.75 -6.17
C TRP A 29 -16.50 4.56 -5.38
N LEU A 30 -15.99 4.28 -4.17
CA LEU A 30 -16.53 3.24 -3.28
C LEU A 30 -18.01 3.48 -2.92
N GLN A 31 -18.44 4.74 -2.81
CA GLN A 31 -19.84 5.13 -2.59
C GLN A 31 -20.71 5.04 -3.86
N GLY A 32 -20.18 4.46 -4.96
CA GLY A 32 -20.92 4.25 -6.20
C GLY A 32 -20.84 5.41 -7.20
N VAL A 33 -20.07 6.46 -6.92
CA VAL A 33 -19.85 7.54 -7.89
C VAL A 33 -19.04 6.98 -9.09
N PRO A 34 -19.46 7.23 -10.34
CA PRO A 34 -18.70 6.80 -11.51
C PRO A 34 -17.26 7.32 -11.47
N SER A 35 -16.29 6.49 -11.84
CA SER A 35 -14.86 6.83 -11.74
C SER A 35 -14.51 8.17 -12.38
N ARG A 36 -15.13 8.49 -13.52
CA ARG A 36 -14.94 9.78 -14.21
C ARG A 36 -15.40 10.97 -13.36
N ALA A 37 -16.61 10.90 -12.80
CA ALA A 37 -17.15 11.96 -11.96
C ALA A 37 -16.35 12.13 -10.65
N ALA A 38 -15.86 11.03 -10.07
CA ALA A 38 -15.01 11.08 -8.89
C ALA A 38 -13.65 11.75 -9.18
N VAL A 39 -12.98 11.36 -10.26
CA VAL A 39 -11.70 11.95 -10.66
C VAL A 39 -11.87 13.41 -11.07
N ASP A 40 -12.88 13.74 -11.87
CA ASP A 40 -13.12 15.11 -12.31
C ASP A 40 -13.42 16.07 -11.13
N ARG A 41 -14.07 15.56 -10.07
CA ARG A 41 -14.40 16.36 -8.87
C ARG A 41 -13.21 16.59 -7.94
N TYR A 42 -12.38 15.57 -7.72
CA TYR A 42 -11.34 15.61 -6.68
C TYR A 42 -9.93 15.72 -7.22
N LEU A 43 -9.72 15.47 -8.51
CA LEU A 43 -8.42 15.50 -9.17
C LEU A 43 -8.49 16.32 -10.48
N PRO A 44 -9.01 17.57 -10.46
CA PRO A 44 -9.21 18.37 -11.67
C PRO A 44 -7.88 18.62 -12.42
N ASP A 45 -6.78 18.80 -11.68
CA ASP A 45 -5.44 19.10 -12.22
C ASP A 45 -4.71 17.85 -12.76
N ARG A 46 -5.11 16.64 -12.33
CA ARG A 46 -4.53 15.38 -12.83
C ARG A 46 -5.19 14.85 -14.09
N ARG A 47 -6.08 15.65 -14.69
CA ARG A 47 -6.59 15.40 -16.05
C ARG A 47 -5.61 15.87 -17.14
N ALA A 48 -4.40 16.28 -16.77
CA ALA A 48 -3.30 16.48 -17.71
C ALA A 48 -2.74 15.13 -18.20
N ALA A 49 -2.86 14.91 -19.51
CA ALA A 49 -2.28 13.84 -20.34
C ALA A 49 -2.83 12.40 -20.18
N GLY A 50 -4.00 12.12 -20.78
CA GLY A 50 -4.32 10.80 -21.36
C GLY A 50 -4.62 9.63 -20.42
N ALA A 51 -4.55 9.79 -19.09
CA ALA A 51 -4.90 8.72 -18.16
C ALA A 51 -6.42 8.56 -18.00
N SER A 52 -6.93 7.35 -18.22
CA SER A 52 -8.34 7.01 -17.96
C SER A 52 -8.70 7.17 -16.49
N ALA A 53 -9.84 7.75 -16.17
CA ALA A 53 -10.32 7.87 -14.78
C ALA A 53 -10.36 6.52 -14.04
N ARG A 54 -10.65 5.42 -14.76
CA ARG A 54 -10.61 4.06 -14.20
C ARG A 54 -9.18 3.64 -13.84
N SER A 55 -8.19 4.00 -14.64
CA SER A 55 -6.79 3.67 -14.36
C SER A 55 -6.23 4.48 -13.19
N VAL A 56 -6.71 5.72 -13.00
CA VAL A 56 -6.40 6.55 -11.82
C VAL A 56 -6.92 5.89 -10.55
N ILE A 57 -8.21 5.54 -10.50
CA ILE A 57 -8.82 4.82 -9.36
C ILE A 57 -8.10 3.49 -9.10
N GLY A 58 -7.81 2.73 -10.15
CA GLY A 58 -7.07 1.46 -10.03
C GLY A 58 -5.64 1.64 -9.50
N ARG A 59 -4.97 2.76 -9.83
CA ARG A 59 -3.64 3.08 -9.29
C ARG A 59 -3.71 3.38 -7.79
N VAL A 60 -4.68 4.19 -7.35
CA VAL A 60 -4.90 4.48 -5.92
C VAL A 60 -5.19 3.18 -5.16
N LYS A 61 -6.04 2.30 -5.71
CA LYS A 61 -6.31 0.97 -5.14
C LYS A 61 -5.03 0.15 -4.94
N ARG A 62 -4.20 0.02 -5.98
CA ARG A 62 -2.92 -0.71 -5.90
C ARG A 62 -1.96 -0.09 -4.90
N GLN A 63 -1.90 1.24 -4.83
CA GLN A 63 -1.07 1.95 -3.86
C GLN A 63 -1.50 1.66 -2.42
N LEU A 64 -2.81 1.66 -2.13
CA LEU A 64 -3.36 1.28 -0.82
C LEU A 64 -3.07 -0.18 -0.46
N VAL A 65 -3.20 -1.11 -1.42
CA VAL A 65 -2.87 -2.53 -1.22
C VAL A 65 -1.39 -2.72 -0.91
N ALA A 66 -0.50 -2.07 -1.68
CA ALA A 66 0.94 -2.12 -1.45
C ALA A 66 1.32 -1.51 -0.09
N PHE A 67 0.69 -0.40 0.28
CA PHE A 67 0.87 0.23 1.60
C PHE A 67 0.47 -0.73 2.72
N ALA A 68 -0.72 -1.35 2.63
CA ALA A 68 -1.19 -2.31 3.63
C ALA A 68 -0.27 -3.54 3.75
N ALA A 69 0.22 -4.07 2.61
CA ALA A 69 1.17 -5.17 2.60
C ALA A 69 2.50 -4.78 3.27
N ASN A 70 3.01 -3.57 3.00
CA ASN A 70 4.23 -3.06 3.65
C ASN A 70 4.05 -2.85 5.17
N ARG A 71 2.81 -2.64 5.62
CA ARG A 71 2.47 -2.57 7.05
C ARG A 71 2.19 -3.94 7.69
N ALA A 72 2.54 -5.04 7.00
CA ALA A 72 2.27 -6.42 7.42
C ALA A 72 0.77 -6.72 7.69
N ARG A 73 -0.13 -5.97 7.04
CA ARG A 73 -1.59 -6.15 7.12
C ARG A 73 -2.13 -6.76 5.84
N ALA A 74 -1.76 -8.02 5.61
CA ALA A 74 -2.20 -8.79 4.45
C ALA A 74 -3.73 -8.95 4.39
N ASP A 75 -4.39 -8.98 5.56
CA ASP A 75 -5.85 -8.97 5.71
C ASP A 75 -6.49 -7.71 5.12
N LEU A 76 -5.93 -6.54 5.44
CA LEU A 76 -6.40 -5.25 4.91
C LEU A 76 -6.06 -5.11 3.43
N ALA A 77 -4.88 -5.58 3.01
CA ALA A 77 -4.48 -5.61 1.61
C ALA A 77 -5.45 -6.45 0.76
N ALA A 78 -5.86 -7.63 1.23
CA ALA A 78 -6.84 -8.48 0.56
C ALA A 78 -8.22 -7.80 0.48
N THR A 79 -8.67 -7.18 1.59
CA THR A 79 -9.94 -6.43 1.64
C THR A 79 -9.95 -5.28 0.63
N LEU A 80 -8.86 -4.52 0.57
CA LEU A 80 -8.70 -3.43 -0.39
C LEU A 80 -8.60 -3.94 -1.83
N ALA A 81 -7.96 -5.09 -2.07
CA ALA A 81 -7.88 -5.70 -3.39
C ALA A 81 -9.25 -6.21 -3.88
N ALA A 82 -10.08 -6.75 -2.99
CA ALA A 82 -11.43 -7.22 -3.29
C ALA A 82 -12.46 -6.08 -3.42
N SER A 83 -12.14 -4.87 -2.97
CA SER A 83 -13.10 -3.76 -2.92
C SER A 83 -13.77 -3.50 -4.27
N SER A 84 -15.11 -3.48 -4.27
CA SER A 84 -15.94 -3.22 -5.43
C SER A 84 -17.11 -2.31 -5.05
N PRO A 85 -17.44 -1.27 -5.84
CA PRO A 85 -18.52 -0.33 -5.54
C PRO A 85 -19.91 -0.98 -5.64
N SER A 86 -20.02 -2.12 -6.32
CA SER A 86 -21.25 -2.89 -6.43
C SER A 86 -21.58 -3.70 -5.16
N ASP A 87 -20.60 -3.94 -4.30
CA ASP A 87 -20.77 -4.71 -3.07
C ASP A 87 -20.65 -3.80 -1.85
N ARG A 88 -21.79 -3.51 -1.21
CA ARG A 88 -21.88 -2.62 -0.05
C ARG A 88 -21.05 -3.12 1.14
N LYS A 89 -20.92 -4.44 1.34
CA LYS A 89 -20.11 -5.01 2.43
C LYS A 89 -18.64 -4.75 2.17
N LEU A 90 -18.16 -5.04 0.96
CA LEU A 90 -16.77 -4.80 0.57
C LEU A 90 -16.42 -3.31 0.54
N THR A 91 -17.35 -2.45 0.11
CA THR A 91 -17.20 -0.99 0.21
C THR A 91 -17.01 -0.53 1.65
N LYS A 92 -17.85 -1.00 2.58
CA LYS A 92 -17.75 -0.63 4.00
C LYS A 92 -16.45 -1.15 4.61
N ALA A 93 -16.06 -2.38 4.28
CA ALA A 93 -14.81 -2.97 4.74
C ALA A 93 -13.59 -2.21 4.20
N ALA A 94 -13.61 -1.81 2.93
CA ALA A 94 -12.54 -0.99 2.33
C ALA A 94 -12.44 0.39 2.98
N ALA A 95 -13.57 1.06 3.26
CA ALA A 95 -13.57 2.34 3.97
C ALA A 95 -12.99 2.21 5.40
N ALA A 96 -13.37 1.16 6.14
CA ALA A 96 -12.82 0.88 7.46
C ALA A 96 -11.31 0.57 7.40
N ALA A 97 -10.87 -0.19 6.40
CA ALA A 97 -9.46 -0.49 6.18
C ALA A 97 -8.64 0.79 5.92
N ILE A 98 -9.17 1.74 5.13
CA ILE A 98 -8.51 3.03 4.89
C ILE A 98 -8.32 3.81 6.19
N GLU A 99 -9.34 3.94 7.04
CA GLU A 99 -9.19 4.68 8.31
C GLU A 99 -8.22 3.97 9.26
N THR A 100 -8.22 2.64 9.26
CA THR A 100 -7.30 1.85 10.09
C THR A 100 -5.85 2.01 9.64
N LEU A 101 -5.59 2.08 8.33
CA LEU A 101 -4.25 2.31 7.77
C LEU A 101 -3.78 3.75 7.97
N ARG A 102 -4.69 4.74 7.91
CA ARG A 102 -4.37 6.16 8.11
C ARG A 102 -3.77 6.44 9.50
N GLY A 103 -4.32 5.80 10.53
CA GLY A 103 -3.87 5.98 11.92
C GLY A 103 -2.67 5.11 12.32
N MET A 104 -2.23 4.19 11.46
CA MET A 104 -1.14 3.28 11.83
C MET A 104 0.23 3.97 11.68
N PRO A 105 1.08 4.00 12.74
CA PRO A 105 2.49 4.28 12.58
C PRO A 105 3.16 3.19 11.71
N PRO A 106 4.35 3.45 11.12
CA PRO A 106 5.14 2.38 10.50
C PRO A 106 5.33 1.26 11.54
N PRO A 107 5.22 -0.03 11.15
CA PRO A 107 5.42 -1.11 12.09
C PRO A 107 6.83 -0.93 12.68
N GLN A 108 6.96 -1.11 13.99
CA GLN A 108 8.28 -1.17 14.63
C GLN A 108 8.73 -2.62 14.70
N PRO A 109 10.01 -2.92 14.43
CA PRO A 109 10.56 -4.25 14.62
C PRO A 109 10.51 -4.60 16.10
N LEU A 110 9.69 -5.59 16.44
CA LEU A 110 9.72 -6.24 17.74
C LEU A 110 10.79 -7.34 17.69
N ILE A 111 11.54 -7.51 18.78
CA ILE A 111 12.65 -8.48 18.90
C ILE A 111 12.16 -9.92 18.56
N GLY A 112 10.93 -10.28 18.96
CA GLY A 112 10.31 -11.58 18.58
C GLY A 112 9.73 -11.65 17.16
N GLY A 113 9.90 -10.62 16.34
CA GLY A 113 9.32 -10.55 14.99
C GLY A 113 10.05 -11.46 14.01
N ALA A 114 9.29 -12.18 13.17
CA ALA A 114 9.86 -12.99 12.09
C ALA A 114 10.76 -12.16 11.17
N VAL A 115 11.97 -12.66 10.89
CA VAL A 115 12.98 -11.98 10.07
C VAL A 115 12.49 -11.70 8.65
N GLU A 116 11.65 -12.57 8.11
CA GLU A 116 11.02 -12.46 6.78
C GLU A 116 10.15 -11.21 6.61
N ARG A 117 9.65 -10.64 7.73
CA ARG A 117 8.83 -9.42 7.70
C ARG A 117 9.65 -8.14 7.55
N TRP A 118 10.97 -8.20 7.76
CA TRP A 118 11.84 -7.02 7.85
C TRP A 118 13.03 -7.08 6.90
N LEU A 119 13.42 -8.28 6.47
CA LEU A 119 14.58 -8.51 5.63
C LEU A 119 14.17 -8.98 4.25
N LEU A 120 15.01 -8.71 3.26
CA LEU A 120 14.85 -9.28 1.94
C LEU A 120 14.84 -10.81 2.02
N VAL A 121 14.04 -11.45 1.16
CA VAL A 121 13.89 -12.91 1.10
C VAL A 121 15.23 -13.66 1.13
N ARG A 122 16.25 -13.15 0.43
CA ARG A 122 17.60 -13.75 0.42
C ARG A 122 18.26 -13.71 1.80
N LEU A 123 18.18 -12.59 2.51
CA LEU A 123 18.75 -12.44 3.85
C LEU A 123 17.98 -13.26 4.89
N ALA A 124 16.65 -13.25 4.81
CA ALA A 124 15.81 -14.09 5.67
C ALA A 124 16.11 -15.59 5.45
N GLY A 125 16.32 -16.01 4.20
CA GLY A 125 16.69 -17.39 3.86
C GLY A 125 18.03 -17.81 4.46
N VAL A 126 19.05 -16.95 4.43
CA VAL A 126 20.36 -17.23 5.07
C VAL A 126 20.21 -17.35 6.59
N LEU A 127 19.44 -16.46 7.22
CA LEU A 127 19.19 -16.51 8.66
C LEU A 127 18.42 -17.77 9.07
N HIS A 128 17.42 -18.16 8.27
CA HIS A 128 16.68 -19.41 8.48
C HIS A 128 17.58 -20.65 8.38
N ALA A 129 18.53 -20.65 7.44
CA ALA A 129 19.47 -21.77 7.28
C ALA A 129 20.36 -21.98 8.52
N VAL A 130 20.61 -20.93 9.30
CA VAL A 130 21.34 -21.00 10.58
C VAL A 130 20.41 -21.05 11.81
N GLY A 131 19.11 -21.27 11.60
CA GLY A 131 18.12 -21.44 12.67
C GLY A 131 17.55 -20.13 13.23
N ILE A 132 17.96 -18.97 12.73
CA ILE A 132 17.49 -17.66 13.16
C ILE A 132 16.22 -17.31 12.40
N ARG A 133 15.08 -17.37 13.10
CA ARG A 133 13.74 -17.12 12.52
C ARG A 133 13.16 -15.78 12.97
N THR A 134 13.71 -15.20 14.02
CA THR A 134 13.25 -13.96 14.65
C THR A 134 14.39 -12.95 14.76
N LEU A 135 14.07 -11.67 14.94
CA LEU A 135 15.05 -10.59 15.18
C LEU A 135 15.66 -10.62 16.60
N ALA A 136 15.73 -11.81 17.23
CA ALA A 136 16.17 -12.05 18.60
C ALA A 136 17.49 -12.82 18.64
#